data_AF-A0A5J6FF17-F1
#
_entry.id   AF-A0A5J6FF17-F1
#
_cell.length_a   1.000
_cell.length_b   1.000
_cell.length_c   1.000
_cell.angle_alpha   90.00
_cell.angle_beta   90.00
_cell.angle_gamma   90.00
#
_symmetry.space_group_name_H-M   'P 1'
#
loop_
_entity.id
_entity.type
_entity.pdbx_description
1 polymer ?
#
loop_
_entity_poly.entity_id
_entity_poly.type
_entity_poly.pdbx_seq_one_letter_code
_entity_poly.pdbx_strand_id
1 'polypeptide(L)' 'MSDISWEAPFCQDASNCFRLGTDTEGNGYIAVNGQEDRYLTDSLEALRTLIIDIKAGKADHLL' A
#
# COMPACT_ATOMS: atom_id res chain seq x y z
N MET A 1 -17.63 6.85 -0.26
CA MET A 1 -17.01 5.57 -0.68
C MET A 1 -16.20 5.93 -1.91
N SER A 2 -14.92 6.20 -1.72
CA SER A 2 -14.05 6.82 -2.71
C SER A 2 -14.01 5.96 -3.98
N ASP A 3 -14.09 6.61 -5.14
CA ASP A 3 -13.93 5.95 -6.44
C ASP A 3 -12.43 5.66 -6.63
N ILE A 4 -11.94 4.59 -6.00
CA ILE A 4 -10.53 4.19 -6.06
C ILE A 4 -10.28 3.49 -7.39
N SER A 5 -9.39 4.05 -8.20
CA SER A 5 -8.90 3.44 -9.43
C SER A 5 -7.80 2.43 -9.11
N TRP A 6 -8.09 1.14 -9.30
CA TRP A 6 -7.15 0.04 -9.02
C TRP A 6 -6.32 -0.36 -10.24
N GLU A 7 -5.02 -0.48 -10.05
CA GLU A 7 -4.09 -1.01 -11.03
C GLU A 7 -4.18 -2.54 -11.17
N ALA A 8 -3.44 -3.09 -12.14
CA ALA A 8 -3.30 -4.54 -12.27
C ALA A 8 -2.63 -5.14 -11.00
N PRO A 9 -2.99 -6.36 -10.59
CA PRO A 9 -2.38 -6.99 -9.42
C PRO A 9 -0.88 -7.19 -9.59
N PHE A 10 -0.12 -6.85 -8.55
CA PHE A 10 1.27 -7.21 -8.39
C PHE A 10 1.38 -8.48 -7.54
N CYS A 11 1.87 -9.57 -8.14
CA CYS A 11 2.03 -10.87 -7.49
C CYS A 11 3.51 -11.26 -7.42
N GLN A 12 3.98 -11.58 -6.22
CA GLN A 12 5.29 -12.22 -5.98
C GLN A 12 5.13 -13.74 -5.90
N ASP A 13 6.24 -14.49 -6.10
CA ASP A 13 6.29 -15.96 -6.28
C ASP A 13 5.64 -16.79 -5.15
N ALA A 14 5.26 -16.19 -4.03
CA ALA A 14 4.74 -16.86 -2.84
C ALA A 14 3.35 -16.36 -2.38
N SER A 15 2.37 -16.35 -3.29
CA SER A 15 0.92 -16.19 -2.99
C SER A 15 0.43 -14.82 -2.52
N ASN A 16 1.32 -13.85 -2.38
CA ASN A 16 0.96 -12.50 -1.98
C ASN A 16 0.72 -11.64 -3.24
N CYS A 17 -0.55 -11.49 -3.62
CA CYS A 17 -0.97 -10.61 -4.70
C CYS A 17 -1.64 -9.36 -4.11
N PHE A 18 -1.08 -8.20 -4.40
CA PHE A 18 -1.60 -6.91 -3.95
C PHE A 18 -2.04 -6.04 -5.14
N ARG A 19 -2.94 -5.10 -4.89
CA ARG A 19 -3.31 -4.05 -5.83
C ARG A 19 -3.00 -2.70 -5.22
N LEU A 20 -2.49 -1.82 -6.06
CA LEU A 20 -2.30 -0.41 -5.75
C LEU A 20 -3.48 0.36 -6.34
N GLY A 21 -3.98 1.33 -5.59
CA GLY A 21 -5.10 2.16 -6.02
C GLY A 21 -4.87 3.62 -5.67
N THR A 22 -5.49 4.51 -6.44
CA THR A 22 -5.52 5.94 -6.16
C THR A 22 -6.95 6.46 -6.19
N ASP A 23 -7.31 7.33 -5.25
CA ASP A 23 -8.59 8.03 -5.31
C ASP A 23 -8.48 9.34 -6.11
N THR A 24 -9.60 10.05 -6.24
CA THR A 24 -9.69 11.33 -6.95
C THR A 24 -8.94 12.48 -6.28
N GLU A 25 -8.55 12.33 -5.01
CA GLU A 25 -7.77 13.32 -4.26
C GLU A 25 -6.26 13.05 -4.35
N GLY A 26 -5.86 11.92 -4.93
CA GLY A 26 -4.48 11.48 -5.07
C GLY A 26 -3.96 10.67 -3.87
N ASN A 27 -4.84 10.22 -2.97
CA ASN A 27 -4.45 9.33 -1.88
C ASN A 27 -4.15 7.93 -2.42
N GLY A 28 -3.06 7.32 -1.95
CA GLY A 28 -2.65 5.97 -2.33
C GLY A 28 -3.24 4.90 -1.40
N TYR A 29 -3.61 3.77 -1.98
CA TYR A 29 -4.21 2.62 -1.29
C TYR A 29 -3.52 1.32 -1.71
N ILE A 30 -3.44 0.37 -0.78
CA ILE A 30 -2.95 -0.98 -1.03
C ILE A 30 -4.01 -1.96 -0.54
N ALA A 31 -4.39 -2.94 -1.35
CA ALA A 31 -5.32 -4.00 -0.97
C ALA A 31 -4.80 -5.37 -1.41
N VAL A 32 -5.28 -6.43 -0.77
CA VAL A 32 -5.08 -7.80 -1.29
C VAL A 32 -5.96 -7.98 -2.52
N ASN A 33 -5.44 -8.63 -3.56
CA ASN A 33 -6.20 -8.90 -4.79
C ASN A 33 -7.52 -9.64 -4.47
N GLY A 34 -8.65 -9.08 -4.89
CA GLY A 34 -10.00 -9.60 -4.59
C GLY A 34 -10.57 -9.19 -3.23
N GLN A 35 -9.89 -8.32 -2.47
CA GLN A 35 -10.36 -7.73 -1.21
C GLN A 35 -10.23 -6.20 -1.23
N GLU A 36 -10.50 -5.57 -2.37
CA GLU A 36 -10.37 -4.13 -2.59
C GLU A 36 -11.29 -3.29 -1.68
N ASP A 37 -12.37 -3.89 -1.16
CA ASP A 37 -13.26 -3.30 -0.16
C ASP A 37 -12.60 -3.14 1.22
N ARG A 38 -11.49 -3.85 1.47
CA ARG A 38 -10.73 -3.85 2.72
C ARG A 38 -9.28 -3.48 2.47
N TYR A 39 -9.08 -2.33 1.83
CA TYR A 39 -7.75 -1.76 1.67
C TYR A 39 -7.08 -1.54 3.04
N LEU A 40 -5.75 -1.65 3.07
CA LEU A 40 -4.94 -1.46 4.27
C LEU A 40 -5.13 -0.04 4.77
N THR A 41 -5.86 0.10 5.87
CA THR A 41 -5.91 1.33 6.64
C THR A 41 -4.80 1.28 7.67
N ASP A 42 -3.60 1.68 7.29
CA ASP A 42 -2.58 1.91 8.30
C ASP A 42 -2.88 3.21 9.04
N SER A 43 -2.46 3.30 10.31
CA SER A 43 -2.60 4.56 11.03
C SER A 43 -1.60 5.58 10.47
N LEU A 44 -1.94 6.87 10.51
CA LEU A 44 -0.99 7.94 10.18
C LEU A 44 0.34 7.79 10.95
N GLU A 45 0.26 7.31 12.19
CA GLU A 45 1.41 7.04 13.05
C GLU A 45 2.28 5.89 12.52
N ALA A 46 1.68 4.81 12.03
CA ALA A 46 2.41 3.68 11.45
C ALA A 46 3.13 4.09 10.15
N LEU A 47 2.44 4.81 9.25
CA LEU A 47 3.04 5.32 8.02
C LEU A 47 4.17 6.32 8.31
N ARG A 48 3.96 7.23 9.27
CA ARG A 48 4.99 8.19 9.69
C ARG A 48 6.21 7.48 10.25
N THR A 49 6.01 6.44 11.07
CA THR A 49 7.09 5.64 11.65
C THR A 49 7.88 4.93 10.55
N LEU A 50 7.19 4.29 9.59
CA LEU A 50 7.84 3.64 8.46
C LEU A 50 8.70 4.63 7.65
N ILE A 51 8.18 5.82 7.34
CA ILE A 51 8.93 6.85 6.59
C ILE A 51 10.17 7.31 7.37
N ILE A 52 10.06 7.49 8.69
CA ILE A 52 11.21 7.85 9.54
C ILE A 52 12.26 6.74 9.52
N ASP A 53 11.83 5.48 9.61
CA ASP A 53 12.73 4.34 9.63
C ASP A 53 13.42 4.11 8.27
N ILE A 54 12.73 4.33 7.15
CA ILE A 54 13.35 4.35 5.81
C ILE A 54 14.40 5.45 5.73
N LYS A 55 14.07 6.69 6.14
CA LYS A 55 15.04 7.81 6.14
C LYS A 55 16.23 7.57 7.06
N ALA A 56 16.05 6.77 8.12
CA ALA A 56 17.10 6.37 9.04
C ALA A 56 17.94 5.18 8.53
N GLY A 57 17.68 4.68 7.31
CA GLY A 57 18.40 3.57 6.69
C GLY A 57 18.03 2.19 7.24
N LYS A 58 17.02 2.09 8.10
CA LYS A 58 16.62 0.79 8.70
C LYS A 58 15.93 -0.13 7.69
N ALA A 59 15.44 0.44 6.60
CA ALA A 59 14.78 -0.26 5.50
C ALA A 59 15.63 -0.28 4.22
N ASP A 60 16.95 -0.02 4.29
CA ASP A 60 17.83 -0.01 3.10
C ASP A 60 17.89 -1.36 2.38
N HIS A 61 17.48 -2.45 3.04
CA HIS A 61 17.36 -3.78 2.45
C HIS A 61 16.07 -3.97 1.61
N LEU A 62 15.19 -2.96 1.55
CA LEU A 62 13.95 -2.94 0.77
C LEU A 62 14.04 -2.10 -0.51
N LEU A 63 15.15 -1.39 -0.74
CA LEU A 63 15.44 -0.57 -1.93
C LEU A 63 16.42 -1.32 -2.85
#